data_AF-A0A383CDC9-F1
#
_entry.id   AF-A0A383CDC9-F1
#
_cell.length_a   1.000
_cell.length_b   1.000
_cell.length_c   1.000
_cell.angle_alpha   90.00
_cell.angle_beta   90.00
_cell.angle_gamma   90.00
#
_symmetry.space_group_name_H-M   'P 1'
#
loop_
_entity.id
_entity.type
_entity.pdbx_description
1 polymer ?
#
loop_
_entity_poly.entity_id
_entity_poly.type
_entity_poly.pdbx_seq_one_letter_code
_entity_poly.pdbx_strand_id
1 'polypeptide(L)'
;ELKAPIVIGRDHLDAGSVASPNRETEAMKDGSDAVADWPILNALLSTAGGSSWTSVHHGGGVGMGLSIHAGVVIVADGSPEMGERLNRVLTNDPGLGIARHADAGYKKASQVAQERKLKIPMLKNLI
;
A
#
# COMPACT_ATOMS: atom_id res chain seq x y z
N GLU A 1 -27.93 6.37 -9.80
CA GLU A 1 -27.02 6.36 -10.97
C GLU A 1 -26.43 4.98 -11.24
N LEU A 2 -25.83 4.28 -10.27
CA LEU A 2 -25.38 2.88 -10.45
C LEU A 2 -26.48 1.87 -10.06
N LYS A 3 -26.52 0.72 -10.77
CA LYS A 3 -27.56 -0.31 -10.60
C LYS A 3 -27.22 -1.41 -9.58
N ALA A 4 -25.95 -1.50 -9.17
CA ALA A 4 -25.44 -2.53 -8.28
C ALA A 4 -24.16 -2.04 -7.56
N PRO A 5 -23.73 -2.72 -6.48
CA PRO A 5 -22.45 -2.45 -5.82
C PRO A 5 -21.26 -2.53 -6.77
N ILE A 6 -20.21 -1.77 -6.47
CA ILE A 6 -18.96 -1.74 -7.24
C ILE A 6 -17.82 -2.33 -6.42
N VAL A 7 -16.99 -3.14 -7.06
CA VAL A 7 -15.75 -3.64 -6.47
C VAL A 7 -14.61 -2.69 -6.85
N ILE A 8 -13.85 -2.23 -5.86
CA ILE A 8 -12.67 -1.39 -6.04
C ILE A 8 -11.45 -2.18 -5.56
N GLY A 9 -10.50 -2.39 -6.44
CA GLY A 9 -9.25 -3.08 -6.14
C GLY A 9 -8.13 -2.62 -7.04
N ARG A 10 -7.00 -3.32 -6.96
CA ARG A 10 -5.81 -3.09 -7.78
C ARG A 10 -5.04 -4.39 -7.98
N ASP A 11 -4.07 -4.36 -8.90
CA ASP A 11 -3.02 -5.37 -8.92
C ASP A 11 -2.18 -5.30 -7.62
N HIS A 12 -1.42 -6.36 -7.36
CA HIS A 12 -0.44 -6.39 -6.27
C HIS A 12 0.78 -5.51 -6.56
N LEU A 13 0.97 -5.10 -7.82
CA LEU A 13 1.93 -4.07 -8.22
C LEU A 13 1.40 -2.68 -7.88
N ASP A 14 1.74 -2.18 -6.69
CA ASP A 14 1.47 -0.81 -6.27
C ASP A 14 2.51 -0.31 -5.26
N ALA A 15 2.58 1.01 -5.05
CA ALA A 15 3.66 1.70 -4.36
C ALA A 15 3.98 1.18 -2.95
N GLY A 16 3.00 0.61 -2.24
CA GLY A 16 3.17 0.09 -0.89
C GLY A 16 3.04 -1.42 -0.75
N SER A 17 2.79 -2.14 -1.84
CA SER A 17 2.22 -3.49 -1.76
C SER A 17 3.11 -4.59 -2.32
N VAL A 18 4.36 -4.30 -2.67
CA VAL A 18 5.29 -5.29 -3.23
C VAL A 18 6.73 -5.02 -2.80
N ALA A 19 7.45 -6.11 -2.53
CA ALA A 19 8.91 -6.17 -2.52
C ALA A 19 9.33 -7.14 -3.62
N SER A 20 10.04 -6.64 -4.64
CA SER A 20 10.58 -7.41 -5.75
C SER A 20 11.86 -6.73 -6.28
N PRO A 21 13.05 -7.19 -5.82
CA PRO A 21 14.33 -6.56 -6.15
C PRO A 21 14.71 -6.56 -7.63
N ASN A 22 14.03 -7.36 -8.45
CA ASN A 22 14.27 -7.45 -9.90
C ASN A 22 13.17 -6.75 -10.72
N ARG A 23 12.27 -5.99 -10.06
CA ARG A 23 11.19 -5.21 -10.68
C ARG A 23 10.85 -3.97 -9.84
N GLU A 24 9.81 -4.01 -9.02
CA GLU A 24 9.18 -2.81 -8.44
C GLU A 24 10.04 -2.13 -7.39
N THR A 25 10.93 -2.89 -6.75
CA THR A 25 11.84 -2.39 -5.72
C THR A 25 13.29 -2.54 -6.14
N GLU A 26 13.55 -2.68 -7.43
CA GLU A 26 14.90 -2.67 -7.99
C GLU A 26 15.56 -1.30 -7.79
N ALA A 27 16.78 -1.30 -7.25
CA ALA A 27 17.61 -0.13 -7.05
C ALA A 27 16.91 0.98 -6.24
N MET A 28 16.30 0.61 -5.11
CA MET A 28 15.80 1.60 -4.16
C MET A 28 16.94 2.51 -3.73
N LYS A 29 16.66 3.81 -3.58
CA LYS A 29 17.67 4.83 -3.29
C LYS A 29 18.57 4.53 -2.07
N ASP A 30 18.02 3.86 -1.07
CA ASP A 30 18.68 3.48 0.18
C ASP A 30 19.17 2.01 0.20
N GLY A 31 18.99 1.27 -0.90
CA GLY A 31 19.34 -0.15 -1.00
C GLY A 31 18.35 -1.09 -0.29
N SER A 32 17.16 -0.62 0.08
CA SER A 32 16.12 -1.42 0.76
C SER A 32 15.35 -2.40 -0.15
N ASP A 33 15.90 -2.72 -1.32
CA ASP A 33 15.25 -3.48 -2.40
C ASP A 33 14.54 -4.75 -1.91
N ALA A 34 15.19 -5.53 -1.04
CA ALA A 34 14.72 -6.82 -0.56
C ALA A 34 13.88 -6.77 0.73
N VAL A 35 13.58 -5.59 1.27
CA VAL A 35 12.79 -5.45 2.50
C VAL A 35 11.32 -5.78 2.23
N ALA A 36 10.89 -6.95 2.68
CA ALA A 36 9.54 -7.48 2.48
C ALA A 36 8.54 -7.13 3.60
N ASP A 37 8.92 -6.30 4.58
CA ASP A 37 8.00 -5.90 5.66
C ASP A 37 6.83 -5.06 5.14
N TRP A 38 7.08 -4.21 4.14
CA TRP A 38 6.09 -3.29 3.56
C TRP A 38 4.85 -3.97 2.97
N PRO A 39 4.95 -4.97 2.08
CA PRO A 39 3.78 -5.69 1.58
C PRO A 39 3.04 -6.46 2.70
N ILE A 40 3.73 -6.94 3.73
CA ILE A 40 3.07 -7.58 4.88
C ILE A 40 2.28 -6.55 5.70
N LEU A 41 2.88 -5.39 5.98
CA LEU A 41 2.18 -4.27 6.63
C LEU A 41 1.02 -3.75 5.80
N ASN A 42 1.12 -3.74 4.47
CA ASN A 42 0.04 -3.36 3.56
C ASN A 42 -1.19 -4.26 3.74
N ALA A 43 -0.98 -5.58 3.78
CA ALA A 43 -2.04 -6.55 4.02
C ALA A 43 -2.65 -6.40 5.42
N LEU A 44 -1.82 -6.27 6.46
CA LEU A 44 -2.28 -6.12 7.84
C LEU A 44 -3.08 -4.83 8.03
N LEU A 45 -2.60 -3.71 7.47
CA LEU A 45 -3.26 -2.42 7.55
C LEU A 45 -4.57 -2.37 6.75
N SER A 46 -4.60 -3.00 5.58
CA SER A 46 -5.84 -3.15 4.78
C SER A 46 -6.89 -3.97 5.52
N THR A 47 -6.47 -5.08 6.13
CA THR A 47 -7.34 -5.94 6.95
C THR A 47 -7.87 -5.19 8.15
N ALA A 48 -7.02 -4.48 8.90
CA ALA A 48 -7.43 -3.64 10.02
C ALA A 48 -8.32 -2.46 9.58
N GLY A 49 -8.14 -1.95 8.37
CA GLY A 49 -8.95 -0.89 7.77
C GLY A 49 -10.35 -1.32 7.33
N GLY A 50 -10.59 -2.63 7.23
CA GLY A 50 -11.88 -3.21 6.84
C GLY A 50 -12.04 -3.41 5.34
N SER A 51 -10.98 -3.85 4.64
CA SER A 51 -11.08 -4.36 3.28
C SER A 51 -12.12 -5.50 3.19
N SER A 52 -12.73 -5.68 2.02
CA SER A 52 -13.65 -6.80 1.79
C SER A 52 -12.90 -8.12 1.63
N TRP A 53 -11.72 -8.07 0.99
CA TRP A 53 -10.73 -9.14 1.09
C TRP A 53 -9.31 -8.59 0.89
N THR A 54 -8.37 -9.30 1.51
CA THR A 54 -6.94 -9.05 1.46
C THR A 54 -6.23 -10.35 1.09
N SER A 55 -5.18 -10.26 0.29
CA SER A 55 -4.33 -11.39 -0.09
C SER A 55 -2.86 -11.09 0.17
N VAL A 56 -2.09 -12.12 0.52
CA VAL A 56 -0.62 -12.08 0.57
C VAL A 56 -0.11 -13.22 -0.30
N HIS A 57 0.67 -12.88 -1.31
CA HIS A 57 1.17 -13.83 -2.30
C HIS A 57 2.70 -13.76 -2.41
N HIS A 58 3.25 -14.83 -2.96
CA HIS A 58 4.67 -15.01 -3.20
C HIS A 58 4.94 -15.29 -4.67
N GLY A 59 5.98 -14.66 -5.22
CA GLY A 59 6.56 -14.96 -6.52
C GLY A 59 5.73 -14.56 -7.73
N GLY A 60 4.71 -13.73 -7.56
CA GLY A 60 3.97 -13.13 -8.68
C GLY A 60 4.89 -12.29 -9.55
N GLY A 61 4.71 -12.42 -10.87
CA GLY A 61 5.47 -11.68 -11.87
C GLY A 61 6.89 -12.21 -12.13
N VAL A 62 7.68 -12.44 -11.09
CA VAL A 62 9.12 -12.78 -11.18
C VAL A 62 9.46 -14.23 -10.83
N GLY A 63 8.51 -15.00 -10.31
CA GLY A 63 8.72 -16.39 -9.95
C GLY A 63 9.10 -16.61 -8.48
N MET A 64 9.19 -17.88 -8.10
CA MET A 64 9.45 -18.32 -6.73
C MET A 64 10.77 -17.75 -6.19
N GLY A 65 10.76 -17.35 -4.92
CA GLY A 65 11.89 -16.75 -4.22
C GLY A 65 12.08 -15.25 -4.43
N LEU A 66 11.39 -14.63 -5.40
CA LEU A 66 11.80 -13.32 -5.93
C LEU A 66 10.84 -12.15 -5.65
N SER A 67 9.65 -12.41 -5.11
CA SER A 67 8.75 -11.35 -4.67
C SER A 67 7.83 -11.76 -3.52
N ILE A 68 7.44 -10.77 -2.71
CA ILE A 68 6.37 -10.85 -1.72
C ILE A 68 5.47 -9.65 -1.94
N HIS A 69 4.15 -9.87 -2.05
CA HIS A 69 3.23 -8.79 -2.41
C HIS A 69 1.81 -9.00 -1.91
N ALA A 70 1.07 -7.91 -1.72
CA ALA A 70 -0.26 -7.88 -1.14
C ALA A 70 -1.31 -7.28 -2.08
N GLY A 71 -2.50 -7.86 -2.05
CA GLY A 71 -3.67 -7.38 -2.79
C GLY A 71 -4.74 -6.88 -1.83
N VAL A 72 -5.46 -5.85 -2.26
CA VAL A 72 -6.58 -5.30 -1.51
C VAL A 72 -7.77 -5.12 -2.43
N VAL A 73 -8.95 -5.46 -1.92
CA VAL A 73 -10.21 -5.16 -2.58
C VAL A 73 -11.26 -4.76 -1.55
N ILE A 74 -12.08 -3.78 -1.91
CA ILE A 74 -13.17 -3.27 -1.09
C ILE A 74 -14.43 -3.04 -1.93
N VAL A 75 -15.58 -3.42 -1.39
CA VAL A 75 -16.89 -3.27 -2.04
C VAL A 75 -17.52 -1.93 -1.64
N ALA A 76 -17.99 -1.17 -2.61
CA ALA A 76 -18.85 -0.01 -2.41
C ALA A 76 -20.30 -0.41 -2.67
N ASP A 77 -21.03 -0.77 -1.61
CA ASP A 77 -22.43 -1.21 -1.67
C ASP A 77 -23.45 -0.10 -1.34
N GLY A 78 -22.96 1.09 -0.97
CA GLY A 78 -23.79 2.25 -0.61
C GLY A 78 -24.20 2.32 0.87
N SER A 79 -23.79 1.35 1.70
CA SER A 79 -24.04 1.40 3.14
C SER A 79 -23.14 2.44 3.84
N PRO A 80 -23.63 3.10 4.93
CA PRO A 80 -22.81 4.01 5.73
C PRO A 80 -21.53 3.35 6.29
N GLU A 81 -21.63 2.08 6.69
CA GLU A 81 -20.52 1.30 7.22
C GLU A 81 -19.42 1.10 6.18
N MET A 82 -19.79 0.80 4.92
CA MET A 82 -18.81 0.72 3.83
C MET A 82 -18.22 2.09 3.50
N GLY A 83 -18.95 3.19 3.68
CA GLY A 83 -18.42 4.55 3.55
C GLY A 83 -17.21 4.80 4.46
N GLU A 84 -17.28 4.37 5.73
CA GLU A 84 -16.16 4.53 6.66
C GLU A 84 -14.97 3.61 6.31
N ARG A 85 -15.24 2.37 5.88
CA ARG A 85 -14.20 1.42 5.48
C ARG A 85 -13.50 1.86 4.20
N LEU A 86 -14.25 2.34 3.20
CA LEU A 86 -13.72 2.91 1.97
C LEU A 86 -12.75 4.05 2.28
N ASN A 87 -13.15 4.99 3.14
CA ASN A 87 -12.29 6.10 3.52
C ASN A 87 -11.00 5.61 4.19
N ARG A 88 -11.07 4.65 5.12
CA ARG A 88 -9.89 4.09 5.79
C ARG A 88 -8.98 3.32 4.83
N VAL A 89 -9.52 2.35 4.10
CA VAL A 89 -8.75 1.48 3.20
C VAL A 89 -8.12 2.27 2.07
N LEU A 90 -8.90 3.12 1.38
CA LEU A 90 -8.39 3.91 0.24
C LEU A 90 -7.50 5.09 0.66
N THR A 91 -7.43 5.42 1.96
CA THR A 91 -6.42 6.33 2.50
C THR A 91 -5.15 5.57 2.87
N ASN A 92 -5.30 4.45 3.58
CA ASN A 92 -4.19 3.72 4.18
C ASN A 92 -3.36 2.95 3.14
N ASP A 93 -4.00 2.33 2.15
CA ASP A 93 -3.34 1.51 1.13
C ASP A 93 -2.30 2.31 0.32
N PRO A 94 -2.67 3.39 -0.40
CA PRO A 94 -1.70 4.25 -1.06
C PRO A 94 -0.84 5.05 -0.06
N GLY A 95 -1.39 5.38 1.12
CA GLY A 95 -0.66 6.08 2.18
C GLY A 95 0.57 5.33 2.67
N LEU A 96 0.51 4.00 2.73
CA LEU A 96 1.65 3.17 3.08
C LEU A 96 2.72 3.18 1.97
N GLY A 97 2.32 3.27 0.70
CA GLY A 97 3.25 3.45 -0.42
C GLY A 97 4.04 4.76 -0.33
N ILE A 98 3.38 5.85 0.08
CA ILE A 98 4.06 7.12 0.39
C ILE A 98 5.00 6.96 1.58
N ALA A 99 4.58 6.29 2.65
CA ALA A 99 5.43 6.06 3.82
C ALA A 99 6.69 5.26 3.47
N ARG A 100 6.55 4.17 2.72
CA ARG A 100 7.65 3.32 2.23
C ARG A 100 8.69 4.13 1.45
N HIS A 101 8.24 4.91 0.48
CA HIS A 101 9.18 5.68 -0.36
C HIS A 101 9.75 6.89 0.37
N ALA A 102 9.04 7.48 1.32
CA ALA A 102 9.59 8.55 2.14
C ALA A 102 10.66 8.01 3.11
N ASP A 103 10.47 6.81 3.65
CA ASP A 103 11.46 6.09 4.47
C ASP A 103 12.73 5.81 3.68
N ALA A 104 12.61 5.33 2.43
CA ALA A 104 13.73 5.17 1.51
C ALA A 104 14.37 6.49 1.00
N GLY A 105 13.92 7.64 1.50
CA GLY A 105 14.54 8.94 1.23
C GLY A 105 14.17 9.60 -0.10
N TYR A 106 13.04 9.23 -0.73
CA TYR A 106 12.53 9.90 -1.93
C TYR A 106 11.85 11.22 -1.57
N LYS A 107 12.44 12.35 -2.00
CA LYS A 107 11.97 13.70 -1.68
C LYS A 107 10.49 13.93 -2.03
N LYS A 108 10.04 13.40 -3.18
CA LYS A 108 8.64 13.56 -3.60
C LYS A 108 7.67 12.86 -2.66
N ALA A 109 8.03 11.68 -2.15
CA ALA A 109 7.20 10.97 -1.17
C ALA A 109 7.14 11.75 0.16
N SER A 110 8.26 12.31 0.62
CA SER A 110 8.27 13.19 1.81
C SER A 110 7.40 14.44 1.63
N GLN A 111 7.42 15.07 0.45
CA GLN A 111 6.54 16.21 0.14
C GLN A 111 5.07 15.81 0.16
N VAL A 112 4.70 14.72 -0.50
CA VAL A 112 3.32 14.23 -0.51
C VAL A 112 2.86 13.84 0.90
N ALA A 113 3.74 13.24 1.71
CA ALA A 113 3.44 12.93 3.11
C ALA A 113 3.07 14.19 3.91
N GLN A 114 3.79 15.31 3.69
CA GLN A 114 3.50 16.60 4.33
C GLN A 114 2.20 17.21 3.80
N GLU A 115 2.04 17.30 2.48
CA GLU A 115 0.84 17.86 1.81
C GLU A 115 -0.44 17.15 2.26
N ARG A 116 -0.38 15.82 2.39
CA ARG A 116 -1.51 14.97 2.78
C ARG A 116 -1.57 14.68 4.28
N LYS A 117 -0.66 15.26 5.08
CA LYS A 117 -0.61 15.17 6.55
C LYS A 117 -0.53 13.73 7.07
N LEU A 118 0.25 12.88 6.42
CA LEU A 118 0.49 11.51 6.85
C LEU A 118 1.25 11.50 8.19
N LYS A 119 0.85 10.59 9.08
CA LYS A 119 1.49 10.41 10.39
C LYS A 119 2.63 9.39 10.29
N ILE A 120 3.77 9.82 9.79
CA ILE A 120 4.99 8.98 9.71
C ILE A 120 5.91 9.37 10.87
N PRO A 121 6.11 8.51 11.89
CA PRO A 121 6.81 8.89 13.12
C PRO A 121 8.22 9.45 12.89
N MET A 122 8.99 8.82 12.00
CA MET A 122 10.40 9.15 11.77
C MET A 122 10.60 10.45 10.95
N LEU A 123 9.61 10.89 10.18
CA LEU A 123 9.69 12.14 9.40
C LEU A 123 9.51 13.41 10.25
N LYS A 124 9.11 13.28 11.51
CA LYS A 124 8.94 14.43 12.42
C LYS A 124 10.26 15.14 12.76
N ASN A 125 11.41 14.50 12.53
CA ASN A 125 12.74 15.01 12.90
C ASN A 125 13.55 15.58 11.71
N LEU A 126 12.95 15.68 10.52
CA LEU A 126 13.57 16.28 9.32
C LEU A 126 13.01 17.69 9.02
N ILE A 127 12.36 18.30 10.03
CA ILE A 127 11.69 19.60 9.97
C ILE A 127 12.23 20.46 11.11
#